data_AF-A0A2Z6AIS3-F1
#
_entry.id   AF-A0A2Z6AIS3-F1
#
_cell.length_a   1.000
_cell.length_b   1.000
_cell.length_c   1.000
_cell.angle_alpha   90.00
_cell.angle_beta   90.00
_cell.angle_gamma   90.00
#
_symmetry.space_group_name_H-M   'P 1'
#
loop_
_entity.id
_entity.type
_entity.pdbx_description
1 polymer ?
#
loop_
_entity_poly.entity_id
_entity_poly.type
_entity_poly.pdbx_seq_one_letter_code
_entity_poly.pdbx_strand_id
1 'polypeptide(L)'
;MTLATTAEEAFARYEAAFNEERLLQGNWHLKKDGRQLACALGVLGDTVTGPGDCPAEIMPRWLARMVPWLFDRMEFGDARQWGLEFYAELKRLGGKVPFDVVYRWHAEHVTVLAIEVSEKRGRSPEPHKKLQALHSRALAGDRAPAEEWRSILRDAYAYADADADADADAYAYAYADADADAYAYAYADADADAYAYADADAYADADAYAYADAYADADADADADAYAYAYAYAYAYAYAYATRVARMKALAFGMVECLKAVPTPEAA
;
A
#
# COMPACT_ATOMS: atom_id res chain seq x y z
N MET A 1 -8.09 -25.26 -2.58
CA MET A 1 -8.86 -24.38 -3.49
C MET A 1 -8.09 -24.18 -4.80
N THR A 2 -8.75 -24.31 -5.95
CA THR A 2 -8.14 -24.02 -7.28
C THR A 2 -7.83 -22.54 -7.41
N LEU A 3 -6.89 -22.14 -8.27
CA LEU A 3 -6.60 -20.73 -8.54
C LEU A 3 -7.82 -20.04 -9.18
N ALA A 4 -8.16 -18.83 -8.73
CA ALA A 4 -9.13 -17.95 -9.38
C ALA A 4 -8.50 -17.40 -10.66
N THR A 5 -9.30 -17.27 -11.71
CA THR A 5 -8.83 -16.85 -13.04
C THR A 5 -9.46 -15.55 -13.52
N THR A 6 -10.44 -15.03 -12.78
CA THR A 6 -11.11 -13.75 -13.08
C THR A 6 -11.33 -12.94 -11.81
N ALA A 7 -11.43 -11.62 -11.95
CA ALA A 7 -11.78 -10.73 -10.84
C ALA A 7 -13.18 -11.04 -10.25
N GLU A 8 -14.11 -11.56 -11.07
CA GLU A 8 -15.42 -12.00 -10.59
C GLU A 8 -15.32 -13.23 -9.68
N GLU A 9 -14.53 -14.23 -10.05
CA GLU A 9 -14.25 -15.39 -9.20
C GLU A 9 -13.55 -14.98 -7.92
N ALA A 10 -12.59 -14.07 -8.00
CA ALA A 10 -11.88 -13.52 -6.84
C ALA A 10 -12.86 -12.86 -5.85
N PHE A 11 -13.75 -11.99 -6.35
CA PHE A 11 -14.78 -11.35 -5.53
C PHE A 11 -15.72 -12.36 -4.88
N ALA A 12 -16.26 -13.31 -5.64
CA ALA A 12 -17.18 -14.31 -5.10
C ALA A 12 -16.55 -15.14 -3.96
N ARG A 13 -15.26 -15.45 -4.08
CA ARG A 13 -14.51 -16.16 -3.03
C ARG A 13 -14.26 -15.30 -1.81
N TYR A 14 -13.92 -14.03 -2.01
CA TYR A 14 -13.76 -13.08 -0.92
C TYR A 14 -15.07 -12.89 -0.15
N GLU A 15 -16.17 -12.65 -0.87
CA GLU A 15 -17.52 -12.50 -0.31
C GLU A 15 -17.96 -13.74 0.47
N ALA A 16 -17.75 -14.94 -0.08
CA ALA A 16 -18.03 -16.18 0.65
C ALA A 16 -17.17 -16.31 1.92
N ALA A 17 -15.87 -16.01 1.84
CA ALA A 17 -14.99 -16.04 3.01
C ALA A 17 -15.37 -14.98 4.06
N PHE A 18 -15.86 -13.82 3.64
CA PHE A 18 -16.37 -12.78 4.52
C PHE A 18 -17.63 -13.24 5.26
N ASN A 19 -18.63 -13.72 4.52
CA ASN A 19 -19.93 -14.15 5.06
C ASN A 19 -19.83 -15.38 5.96
N GLU A 20 -18.89 -16.28 5.67
CA GLU A 20 -18.67 -17.51 6.45
C GLU A 20 -17.63 -17.34 7.58
N GLU A 21 -17.18 -16.10 7.83
CA GLU A 21 -16.16 -15.78 8.83
C GLU A 21 -14.87 -16.60 8.69
N ARG A 22 -14.44 -16.80 7.43
CA ARG A 22 -13.24 -17.56 7.07
C ARG A 22 -12.02 -16.69 6.74
N LEU A 23 -12.17 -15.37 6.76
CA LEU A 23 -11.03 -14.47 6.57
C LEU A 23 -10.11 -14.48 7.79
N LEU A 24 -8.83 -14.18 7.58
CA LEU A 24 -7.83 -14.01 8.64
C LEU A 24 -6.75 -12.99 8.22
N GLN A 25 -6.02 -12.42 9.18
CA GLN A 25 -4.87 -11.52 8.95
C GLN A 25 -3.54 -12.17 9.33
N GLY A 26 -2.46 -11.69 8.71
CA GLY A 26 -1.08 -12.02 9.06
C GLY A 26 -0.66 -13.48 8.85
N ASN A 27 -1.53 -14.31 8.26
CA ASN A 27 -1.18 -15.67 7.88
C ASN A 27 -1.74 -15.97 6.48
N TRP A 28 -1.06 -16.86 5.77
CA TRP A 28 -1.53 -17.36 4.48
C TRP A 28 -2.18 -18.72 4.68
N HIS A 29 -3.40 -18.92 4.19
CA HIS A 29 -4.06 -20.23 4.06
C HIS A 29 -4.02 -21.14 5.31
N LEU A 30 -4.56 -20.67 6.43
CA LEU A 30 -4.58 -21.46 7.68
C LEU A 30 -5.76 -22.43 7.71
N LYS A 31 -5.55 -23.66 8.22
CA LYS A 31 -6.65 -24.58 8.54
C LYS A 31 -6.99 -24.51 10.02
N LYS A 32 -8.27 -24.32 10.35
CA LYS A 32 -8.78 -24.35 11.73
C LYS A 32 -10.09 -25.12 11.79
N ASP A 33 -10.15 -26.15 12.64
CA ASP A 33 -11.34 -26.97 12.86
C ASP A 33 -11.94 -27.56 11.57
N GLY A 34 -11.08 -28.04 10.66
CA GLY A 34 -11.49 -28.61 9.37
C GLY A 34 -11.93 -27.59 8.31
N ARG A 35 -11.93 -26.29 8.62
CA ARG A 35 -12.23 -25.20 7.68
C ARG A 35 -10.94 -24.58 7.13
N GLN A 36 -10.96 -24.19 5.85
CA GLN A 36 -9.89 -23.42 5.23
C GLN A 36 -10.16 -21.92 5.45
N LEU A 37 -9.20 -21.23 6.05
CA LEU A 37 -9.20 -19.80 6.26
C LEU A 37 -8.17 -19.14 5.33
N ALA A 38 -8.40 -17.90 4.90
CA ALA A 38 -7.49 -17.21 4.00
C ALA A 38 -7.45 -15.69 4.22
N CYS A 39 -6.31 -15.05 3.92
CA CYS A 39 -6.16 -13.60 3.90
C CYS A 39 -6.66 -13.00 2.58
N ALA A 40 -6.49 -11.69 2.40
CA ALA A 40 -6.95 -10.98 1.21
C ALA A 40 -6.42 -11.53 -0.12
N LEU A 41 -5.18 -12.00 -0.22
CA LEU A 41 -4.69 -12.68 -1.43
C LEU A 41 -4.89 -14.20 -1.37
N GLY A 42 -4.96 -14.78 -0.18
CA GLY A 42 -5.20 -16.21 -0.03
C GLY A 42 -6.57 -16.66 -0.57
N VAL A 43 -7.57 -15.77 -0.64
CA VAL A 43 -8.87 -16.13 -1.25
C VAL A 43 -8.75 -16.50 -2.74
N LEU A 44 -7.63 -16.17 -3.39
CA LEU A 44 -7.40 -16.44 -4.80
C LEU A 44 -7.05 -17.91 -5.09
N GLY A 45 -6.46 -18.64 -4.15
CA GLY A 45 -6.17 -20.07 -4.34
C GLY A 45 -4.94 -20.54 -3.58
N ASP A 46 -4.83 -21.86 -3.38
CA ASP A 46 -3.77 -22.46 -2.55
C ASP A 46 -2.35 -22.25 -3.13
N THR A 47 -2.26 -21.97 -4.43
CA THR A 47 -0.99 -21.70 -5.12
C THR A 47 -0.53 -20.26 -4.99
N VAL A 48 -1.37 -19.36 -4.43
CA VAL A 48 -0.98 -17.97 -4.18
C VAL A 48 -0.28 -17.89 -2.83
N THR A 49 1.05 -17.82 -2.86
CA THR A 49 1.92 -17.77 -1.66
C THR A 49 2.49 -16.37 -1.41
N GLY A 50 2.34 -15.49 -2.39
CA GLY A 50 2.65 -14.07 -2.26
C GLY A 50 2.04 -13.25 -3.40
N PRO A 51 2.22 -11.92 -3.38
CA PRO A 51 1.76 -11.03 -4.44
C PRO A 51 2.25 -11.40 -5.84
N GLY A 52 3.46 -11.98 -5.93
CA GLY A 52 4.06 -12.39 -7.20
C GLY A 52 3.29 -13.48 -7.95
N ASP A 53 2.47 -14.25 -7.24
CA ASP A 53 1.63 -15.35 -7.74
C ASP A 53 0.22 -14.88 -8.13
N CYS A 54 -0.10 -13.59 -7.95
CA CYS A 54 -1.41 -13.05 -8.28
C CYS A 54 -1.64 -13.05 -9.81
N PRO A 55 -2.73 -13.67 -10.30
CA PRO A 55 -3.08 -13.62 -11.72
C PRO A 55 -3.34 -12.18 -12.20
N ALA A 56 -2.73 -11.81 -13.33
CA ALA A 56 -2.88 -10.48 -13.92
C ALA A 56 -4.32 -10.19 -14.36
N GLU A 57 -5.11 -11.22 -14.61
CA GLU A 57 -6.54 -11.15 -14.94
C GLU A 57 -7.42 -10.71 -13.75
N ILE A 58 -6.87 -10.72 -12.54
CA ILE A 58 -7.57 -10.30 -11.32
C ILE A 58 -7.19 -8.88 -10.94
N MET A 59 -5.90 -8.56 -10.96
CA MET A 59 -5.37 -7.22 -10.73
C MET A 59 -3.92 -7.14 -11.23
N PRO A 60 -3.41 -5.94 -11.55
CA PRO A 60 -2.00 -5.77 -11.91
C PRO A 60 -1.06 -6.07 -10.74
N ARG A 61 0.18 -6.45 -11.05
CA ARG A 61 1.17 -6.90 -10.05
C ARG A 61 1.48 -5.80 -9.02
N TRP A 62 1.59 -4.55 -9.45
CA TRP A 62 1.81 -3.39 -8.57
C TRP A 62 0.74 -3.33 -7.48
N LEU A 63 -0.53 -3.53 -7.85
CA LEU A 63 -1.64 -3.46 -6.92
C LEU A 63 -1.64 -4.68 -5.99
N ALA A 64 -1.38 -5.87 -6.53
CA ALA A 64 -1.26 -7.10 -5.73
C ALA A 64 -0.20 -6.98 -4.63
N ARG A 65 0.94 -6.32 -4.90
CA ARG A 65 2.03 -6.11 -3.92
C ARG A 65 1.59 -5.24 -2.74
N MET A 66 0.67 -4.30 -2.96
CA MET A 66 0.16 -3.44 -1.90
C MET A 66 -0.88 -4.13 -1.01
N VAL A 67 -1.57 -5.17 -1.52
CA VAL A 67 -2.71 -5.79 -0.81
C VAL A 67 -2.34 -6.30 0.58
N PRO A 68 -1.25 -7.07 0.81
CA PRO A 68 -0.90 -7.52 2.16
C PRO A 68 -0.70 -6.35 3.12
N TRP A 69 -0.03 -5.28 2.68
CA TRP A 69 0.24 -4.13 3.53
C TRP A 69 -1.02 -3.35 3.88
N LEU A 70 -1.88 -3.06 2.88
CA LEU A 70 -3.17 -2.42 3.14
C LEU A 70 -4.03 -3.30 4.07
N PHE A 71 -4.07 -4.61 3.86
CA PHE A 71 -4.92 -5.51 4.60
C PHE A 71 -4.44 -5.79 6.02
N ASP A 72 -3.18 -6.16 6.22
CA ASP A 72 -2.67 -6.67 7.50
C ASP A 72 -2.36 -5.56 8.52
N ARG A 73 -2.28 -4.30 8.09
CA ARG A 73 -1.92 -3.15 8.95
C ARG A 73 -3.13 -2.30 9.39
N MET A 74 -4.35 -2.77 9.11
CA MET A 74 -5.60 -2.21 9.61
C MET A 74 -6.19 -3.06 10.74
N GLU A 75 -7.10 -2.47 11.53
CA GLU A 75 -8.01 -3.25 12.38
C GLU A 75 -8.76 -4.31 11.58
N PHE A 76 -8.88 -5.53 12.11
CA PHE A 76 -9.35 -6.68 11.34
C PHE A 76 -10.78 -6.51 10.79
N GLY A 77 -11.64 -5.81 11.53
CA GLY A 77 -12.99 -5.46 11.06
C GLY A 77 -12.95 -4.58 9.82
N ASP A 78 -12.11 -3.54 9.85
CA ASP A 78 -11.95 -2.60 8.75
C ASP A 78 -11.24 -3.26 7.55
N ALA A 79 -10.24 -4.10 7.79
CA ALA A 79 -9.52 -4.82 6.74
C ALA A 79 -10.43 -5.75 5.93
N ARG A 80 -11.28 -6.52 6.62
CA ARG A 80 -12.26 -7.40 5.96
C ARG A 80 -13.28 -6.61 5.14
N GLN A 81 -13.74 -5.48 5.67
CA GLN A 81 -14.66 -4.61 4.95
C GLN A 81 -13.99 -3.97 3.73
N TRP A 82 -12.77 -3.46 3.90
CA TRP A 82 -11.97 -2.91 2.81
C TRP A 82 -11.80 -3.91 1.68
N GLY A 83 -11.43 -5.16 1.99
CA GLY A 83 -11.23 -6.17 0.95
C GLY A 83 -12.53 -6.50 0.20
N LEU A 84 -13.69 -6.42 0.85
CA LEU A 84 -14.98 -6.59 0.17
C LEU A 84 -15.22 -5.49 -0.86
N GLU A 85 -14.98 -4.23 -0.51
CA GLU A 85 -15.11 -3.10 -1.44
C GLU A 85 -14.04 -3.13 -2.53
N PHE A 86 -12.80 -3.45 -2.17
CA PHE A 86 -11.68 -3.57 -3.08
C PHE A 86 -11.93 -4.63 -4.16
N TYR A 87 -12.31 -5.85 -3.78
CA TYR A 87 -12.61 -6.90 -4.74
C TYR A 87 -13.88 -6.62 -5.55
N ALA A 88 -14.85 -5.89 -5.00
CA ALA A 88 -16.03 -5.45 -5.76
C ALA A 88 -15.63 -4.52 -6.91
N GLU A 89 -14.70 -3.59 -6.67
CA GLU A 89 -14.18 -2.70 -7.71
C GLU A 89 -13.31 -3.45 -8.73
N LEU A 90 -12.48 -4.40 -8.31
CA LEU A 90 -11.75 -5.27 -9.25
C LEU A 90 -12.71 -6.04 -10.15
N LYS A 91 -13.79 -6.60 -9.58
CA LYS A 91 -14.85 -7.26 -10.36
C LYS A 91 -15.49 -6.29 -11.34
N ARG A 92 -15.85 -5.08 -10.91
CA ARG A 92 -16.46 -4.04 -11.77
C ARG A 92 -15.56 -3.68 -12.95
N LEU A 93 -14.26 -3.61 -12.72
CA LEU A 93 -13.25 -3.30 -13.73
C LEU A 93 -12.82 -4.53 -14.56
N GLY A 94 -13.31 -5.73 -14.24
CA GLY A 94 -12.87 -6.97 -14.87
C GLY A 94 -11.36 -7.21 -14.70
N GLY A 95 -10.79 -6.78 -13.57
CA GLY A 95 -9.36 -6.84 -13.26
C GLY A 95 -8.47 -5.82 -14.00
N LYS A 96 -9.05 -5.03 -14.91
CA LYS A 96 -8.34 -4.02 -15.71
C LYS A 96 -8.22 -2.72 -14.92
N VAL A 97 -7.25 -2.67 -14.01
CA VAL A 97 -6.95 -1.46 -13.24
C VAL A 97 -5.91 -0.62 -13.98
N PRO A 98 -6.25 0.58 -14.47
CA PRO A 98 -5.30 1.46 -15.11
C PRO A 98 -4.27 2.01 -14.12
N PHE A 99 -3.06 2.27 -14.60
CA PHE A 99 -1.97 2.79 -13.77
C PHE A 99 -2.26 4.19 -13.21
N ASP A 100 -3.14 4.97 -13.84
CA ASP A 100 -3.55 6.29 -13.36
C ASP A 100 -4.22 6.27 -11.96
N VAL A 101 -4.72 5.12 -11.53
CA VAL A 101 -5.21 4.91 -10.15
C VAL A 101 -4.12 5.21 -9.13
N VAL A 102 -2.86 4.82 -9.39
CA VAL A 102 -1.76 5.09 -8.46
C VAL A 102 -1.47 6.58 -8.37
N TYR A 103 -1.48 7.30 -9.50
CA TYR A 103 -1.26 8.74 -9.50
C TYR A 103 -2.36 9.47 -8.75
N ARG A 104 -3.61 9.05 -8.94
CA ARG A 104 -4.74 9.63 -8.22
C ARG A 104 -4.61 9.37 -6.73
N TRP A 105 -4.32 8.12 -6.35
CA TRP A 105 -4.15 7.75 -4.96
C TRP A 105 -3.02 8.53 -4.28
N HIS A 106 -1.90 8.72 -4.96
CA HIS A 106 -0.81 9.53 -4.44
C HIS A 106 -1.17 11.01 -4.33
N ALA A 107 -1.81 11.60 -5.35
CA ALA A 107 -2.19 13.00 -5.35
C ALA A 107 -3.27 13.32 -4.30
N GLU A 108 -4.25 12.44 -4.14
CA GLU A 108 -5.47 12.72 -3.36
C GLU A 108 -5.41 12.16 -1.93
N HIS A 109 -4.56 11.16 -1.66
CA HIS A 109 -4.50 10.50 -0.36
C HIS A 109 -3.10 10.47 0.25
N VAL A 110 -2.10 9.91 -0.46
CA VAL A 110 -0.77 9.68 0.13
C VAL A 110 -0.05 10.99 0.44
N THR A 111 0.02 11.91 -0.53
CA THR A 111 0.69 13.20 -0.33
C THR A 111 -0.08 14.12 0.61
N VAL A 112 -1.41 14.01 0.67
CA VAL A 112 -2.24 14.74 1.63
C VAL A 112 -1.86 14.34 3.06
N LEU A 113 -1.71 13.03 3.32
CA LEU A 113 -1.26 12.54 4.61
C LEU A 113 0.17 13.01 4.92
N ALA A 114 1.06 12.96 3.94
CA ALA A 114 2.44 13.42 4.08
C ALA A 114 2.53 14.90 4.49
N ILE A 115 1.79 15.76 3.80
CA ILE A 115 1.70 17.19 4.10
C ILE A 115 1.20 17.41 5.53
N GLU A 116 0.13 16.71 5.93
CA GLU A 116 -0.43 16.80 7.28
C GLU A 116 0.61 16.41 8.36
N VAL A 117 1.36 15.33 8.12
CA VAL A 117 2.41 14.85 9.04
C VAL A 117 3.53 15.89 9.16
N SER A 118 4.05 16.39 8.04
CA SER A 118 5.12 17.41 8.07
C SER A 118 4.68 18.68 8.78
N GLU A 119 3.46 19.18 8.49
CA GLU A 119 2.91 20.38 9.13
C GLU A 119 2.73 20.20 10.64
N LYS A 120 2.19 19.06 11.08
CA LYS A 120 2.04 18.75 12.51
C LYS A 120 3.38 18.68 13.25
N ARG A 121 4.48 18.44 12.54
CA ARG A 121 5.85 18.40 13.09
C ARG A 121 6.60 19.72 12.98
N GLY A 122 5.99 20.74 12.41
CA GLY A 122 6.66 22.00 12.11
C GLY A 122 7.77 21.85 11.04
N ARG A 123 7.71 20.81 10.22
CA ARG A 123 8.60 20.60 9.07
C ARG A 123 7.98 21.18 7.80
N SER A 124 8.81 21.43 6.79
CA SER A 124 8.35 21.98 5.51
C SER A 124 7.52 20.94 4.74
N PRO A 125 6.26 21.24 4.35
CA PRO A 125 5.46 20.35 3.51
C PRO A 125 5.77 20.47 2.00
N GLU A 126 6.66 21.38 1.61
CA GLU A 126 6.93 21.70 0.21
C GLU A 126 7.39 20.51 -0.66
N PRO A 127 8.24 19.58 -0.18
CA PRO A 127 8.60 18.38 -0.95
C PRO A 127 7.36 17.56 -1.34
N HIS A 128 6.44 17.36 -0.40
CA HIS A 128 5.21 16.60 -0.61
C HIS A 128 4.21 17.33 -1.51
N LYS A 129 4.13 18.67 -1.42
CA LYS A 129 3.31 19.49 -2.32
C LYS A 129 3.82 19.45 -3.75
N LYS A 130 5.15 19.47 -3.96
CA LYS A 130 5.75 19.30 -5.30
C LYS A 130 5.42 17.93 -5.88
N LEU A 131 5.53 16.89 -5.07
CA LEU A 131 5.17 15.52 -5.47
C LEU A 131 3.68 15.39 -5.78
N GLN A 132 2.81 15.98 -4.95
CA GLN A 132 1.38 16.03 -5.19
C GLN A 132 1.06 16.69 -6.55
N ALA A 133 1.66 17.85 -6.82
CA ALA A 133 1.49 18.55 -8.09
C ALA A 133 1.99 17.72 -9.27
N LEU A 134 3.09 16.98 -9.11
CA LEU A 134 3.62 16.10 -10.15
C LEU A 134 2.68 14.94 -10.47
N HIS A 135 2.10 14.29 -9.46
CA HIS A 135 1.06 13.27 -9.65
C HIS A 135 -0.22 13.84 -10.29
N SER A 136 -0.67 15.03 -9.88
CA SER A 136 -1.82 15.69 -10.52
C SER A 136 -1.57 16.03 -11.99
N ARG A 137 -0.35 16.48 -12.32
CA ARG A 137 0.07 16.70 -13.71
C ARG A 137 0.06 15.40 -14.52
N ALA A 138 0.58 14.31 -13.95
CA ALA A 138 0.55 12.98 -14.58
C ALA A 138 -0.88 12.52 -14.89
N LEU A 139 -1.81 12.75 -13.96
CA LEU A 139 -3.25 12.50 -14.11
C LEU A 139 -3.86 13.31 -15.26
N ALA A 140 -3.41 14.55 -15.44
CA ALA A 140 -3.84 15.42 -16.53
C ALA A 140 -3.20 15.07 -17.89
N GLY A 141 -2.40 14.00 -17.96
CA GLY A 141 -1.75 13.54 -19.19
C GLY A 141 -0.37 14.16 -19.43
N ASP A 142 0.14 14.98 -18.51
CA ASP A 142 1.51 15.49 -18.60
C ASP A 142 2.52 14.35 -18.40
N ARG A 143 3.53 14.32 -19.25
CA ARG A 143 4.63 13.34 -19.21
C ARG A 143 5.90 14.09 -18.87
N ALA A 144 6.02 14.44 -17.59
CA ALA A 144 7.23 15.03 -17.04
C ALA A 144 8.43 14.09 -17.27
N PRO A 145 9.62 14.62 -17.57
CA PRO A 145 10.80 13.81 -17.81
C PRO A 145 11.20 13.03 -16.55
N ALA A 146 11.83 11.87 -16.74
CA ALA A 146 12.33 11.02 -15.66
C ALA A 146 13.14 11.80 -14.62
N GLU A 147 13.99 12.74 -15.06
CA GLU A 147 14.83 13.51 -14.15
C GLU A 147 14.03 14.42 -13.19
N GLU A 148 12.90 14.96 -13.65
CA GLU A 148 12.01 15.75 -12.81
C GLU A 148 11.35 14.86 -11.75
N TRP A 149 10.90 13.65 -12.14
CA TRP A 149 10.44 12.63 -11.21
C TRP A 149 11.51 12.30 -10.18
N ARG A 150 12.71 11.89 -10.61
CA ARG A 150 13.80 11.52 -9.69
C ARG A 150 14.08 12.58 -8.65
N SER A 151 14.19 13.84 -9.07
CA SER A 151 14.48 14.94 -8.15
C SER A 151 13.38 15.12 -7.11
N ILE A 152 12.11 15.12 -7.54
CA ILE A 152 10.98 15.36 -6.64
C ILE A 152 10.73 14.16 -5.71
N LEU A 153 10.86 12.94 -6.24
CA LEU A 153 10.71 11.70 -5.48
C LEU A 153 11.79 11.59 -4.38
N ARG A 154 13.04 11.89 -4.72
CA ARG A 154 14.18 11.90 -3.78
C ARG A 154 13.94 12.88 -2.63
N ASP A 155 13.57 14.12 -2.96
CA ASP A 155 13.29 15.15 -1.95
C ASP A 155 12.14 14.73 -1.03
N ALA A 156 11.04 14.23 -1.59
CA ALA A 156 9.89 13.80 -0.82
C ALA A 156 10.20 12.58 0.08
N TYR A 157 11.01 11.63 -0.39
CA TYR A 157 11.38 10.46 0.39
C TYR A 157 12.33 10.80 1.54
N ALA A 158 13.35 11.63 1.31
CA ALA A 158 14.27 12.05 2.37
C ALA A 158 13.54 12.73 3.55
N TYR A 159 12.45 13.44 3.27
CA TYR A 159 11.60 14.02 4.31
C TYR A 159 10.70 12.97 5.00
N ALA A 160 10.22 11.98 4.25
CA ALA A 160 9.42 10.87 4.77
C ALA A 160 10.23 9.98 5.73
N ASP A 161 11.45 9.64 5.34
CA ASP A 161 12.40 8.85 6.11
C ASP A 161 12.78 9.57 7.41
N ALA A 162 13.19 10.83 7.32
CA ALA A 162 13.47 11.64 8.50
C ALA A 162 12.25 11.77 9.43
N ASP A 163 11.02 11.68 8.91
CA ASP A 163 9.79 11.67 9.71
C ASP A 163 9.61 10.31 10.41
N ALA A 164 9.81 9.19 9.72
CA ALA A 164 9.74 7.88 10.33
C ALA A 164 10.84 7.67 11.41
N ASP A 165 12.07 8.10 11.15
CA ASP A 165 13.21 8.03 12.10
C ASP A 165 12.92 8.77 13.42
N ALA A 166 12.39 10.00 13.32
CA ALA A 166 12.07 10.79 14.50
C ALA A 166 11.03 10.12 15.41
N ASP A 167 10.20 9.23 14.87
CA ASP A 167 9.27 8.44 15.67
C ASP A 167 9.87 7.16 16.22
N ALA A 168 10.75 6.49 15.47
CA ALA A 168 11.50 5.35 16.01
C ALA A 168 12.30 5.78 17.24
N ASP A 169 12.96 6.94 17.16
CA ASP A 169 13.69 7.56 18.28
C ASP A 169 12.78 7.99 19.43
N ALA A 170 11.65 8.65 19.14
CA ALA A 170 10.71 9.10 20.16
C ALA A 170 10.00 7.93 20.87
N TYR A 171 9.69 6.86 20.13
CA TYR A 171 9.10 5.63 20.65
C TYR A 171 10.10 4.85 21.51
N ALA A 172 11.36 4.73 21.05
CA ALA A 172 12.44 4.12 21.84
C ALA A 172 12.69 4.88 23.14
N TYR A 173 12.65 6.21 23.13
CA TYR A 173 12.82 7.04 24.32
C TYR A 173 11.64 6.92 25.30
N ALA A 174 10.39 6.89 24.80
CA ALA A 174 9.21 6.74 25.63
C ALA A 174 9.07 5.35 26.29
N TYR A 175 9.53 4.29 25.61
CA TYR A 175 9.53 2.93 26.14
C TYR A 175 10.73 2.62 27.05
N ALA A 176 11.86 3.30 26.89
CA ALA A 176 12.97 3.20 27.83
C ALA A 176 12.61 3.74 29.24
N ASP A 177 11.60 4.60 29.34
CA ASP A 177 11.09 5.18 30.59
C ASP A 177 9.93 4.38 31.21
N ALA A 178 9.35 3.40 30.47
CA ALA A 178 8.13 2.68 30.86
C ALA A 178 8.23 1.15 30.64
N ASP A 179 8.96 0.48 31.54
CA ASP A 179 8.90 -0.96 31.88
C ASP A 179 9.36 -2.03 30.87
N ALA A 180 10.09 -3.02 31.39
CA ALA A 180 10.93 -3.99 30.67
C ALA A 180 10.22 -5.23 30.08
N ASP A 181 8.89 -5.36 30.21
CA ASP A 181 8.13 -6.53 29.72
C ASP A 181 7.42 -6.29 28.38
N ALA A 182 7.37 -5.05 27.88
CA ALA A 182 6.88 -4.72 26.53
C ALA A 182 7.91 -5.01 25.42
N TYR A 183 9.08 -5.53 25.79
CA TYR A 183 10.24 -5.72 24.93
C TYR A 183 9.97 -6.71 23.78
N ALA A 184 9.15 -7.74 23.97
CA ALA A 184 8.95 -8.79 22.96
C ALA A 184 8.08 -8.36 21.76
N TYR A 185 7.10 -7.49 21.95
CA TYR A 185 6.26 -6.98 20.86
C TYR A 185 6.93 -5.80 20.16
N ALA A 186 7.61 -4.94 20.93
CA ALA A 186 8.41 -3.84 20.38
C ALA A 186 9.62 -4.35 19.58
N TYR A 187 10.30 -5.43 19.99
CA TYR A 187 11.38 -6.02 19.19
C TYR A 187 10.87 -6.72 17.93
N ALA A 188 9.68 -7.34 17.96
CA ALA A 188 9.15 -8.01 16.78
C ALA A 188 8.66 -7.00 15.72
N ASP A 189 8.03 -5.89 16.14
CA ASP A 189 7.66 -4.80 15.24
C ASP A 189 8.90 -4.01 14.81
N ALA A 190 9.87 -3.78 15.71
CA ALA A 190 11.15 -3.13 15.36
C ALA A 190 12.07 -4.00 14.49
N ASP A 191 12.08 -5.33 14.63
CA ASP A 191 12.82 -6.23 13.74
C ASP A 191 12.10 -6.37 12.39
N ALA A 192 10.76 -6.44 12.37
CA ALA A 192 10.01 -6.40 11.11
C ALA A 192 10.14 -5.05 10.40
N ASP A 193 10.13 -3.95 11.16
CA ASP A 193 10.36 -2.60 10.68
C ASP A 193 11.82 -2.40 10.27
N ALA A 194 12.82 -2.97 10.96
CA ALA A 194 14.25 -2.87 10.62
C ALA A 194 14.63 -3.75 9.41
N TYR A 195 14.03 -4.94 9.27
CA TYR A 195 14.17 -5.74 8.05
C TYR A 195 13.48 -5.05 6.86
N ALA A 196 12.34 -4.38 7.06
CA ALA A 196 11.71 -3.57 6.02
C ALA A 196 12.46 -2.25 5.74
N TYR A 197 13.12 -1.65 6.73
CA TYR A 197 13.91 -0.42 6.62
C TYR A 197 15.23 -0.64 5.87
N ALA A 198 15.94 -1.73 6.20
CA ALA A 198 17.17 -2.10 5.49
C ALA A 198 16.89 -2.49 4.02
N ASP A 199 15.69 -3.04 3.76
CA ASP A 199 15.15 -3.30 2.41
C ASP A 199 14.46 -2.06 1.81
N ALA A 200 14.36 -0.92 2.51
CA ALA A 200 13.78 0.32 2.00
C ALA A 200 14.85 1.37 1.66
N ASP A 201 15.95 1.48 2.42
CA ASP A 201 17.01 2.46 2.15
C ASP A 201 17.89 2.11 0.93
N ALA A 202 18.22 0.84 0.76
CA ALA A 202 18.96 0.37 -0.42
C ALA A 202 18.09 0.38 -1.69
N TYR A 203 16.77 0.33 -1.51
CA TYR A 203 15.76 0.31 -2.56
C TYR A 203 15.25 1.72 -2.89
N ALA A 204 15.20 2.68 -1.96
CA ALA A 204 14.66 4.02 -2.21
C ALA A 204 15.40 4.80 -3.30
N ASP A 205 16.73 4.73 -3.34
CA ASP A 205 17.51 5.36 -4.41
C ASP A 205 17.32 4.57 -5.72
N ALA A 206 17.52 3.24 -5.70
CA ALA A 206 17.38 2.37 -6.87
C ALA A 206 15.97 2.38 -7.50
N ASP A 207 14.92 2.54 -6.69
CA ASP A 207 13.51 2.52 -7.08
C ASP A 207 12.99 3.89 -7.48
N ALA A 208 13.55 4.98 -6.94
CA ALA A 208 13.34 6.31 -7.51
C ALA A 208 13.95 6.40 -8.92
N TYR A 209 15.09 5.72 -9.15
CA TYR A 209 15.64 5.54 -10.49
C TYR A 209 14.73 4.67 -11.37
N ALA A 210 14.29 3.51 -10.89
CA ALA A 210 13.45 2.56 -11.63
C ALA A 210 12.05 3.10 -11.96
N TYR A 211 11.37 3.76 -11.00
CA TYR A 211 10.07 4.41 -11.19
C TYR A 211 10.14 5.53 -12.24
N ALA A 212 11.22 6.31 -12.22
CA ALA A 212 11.43 7.39 -13.17
C ALA A 212 11.80 6.88 -14.58
N ASP A 213 12.60 5.82 -14.68
CA ASP A 213 12.95 5.20 -15.97
C ASP A 213 11.75 4.50 -16.61
N ALA A 214 10.95 3.79 -15.82
CA ALA A 214 9.73 3.12 -16.28
C ALA A 214 8.65 4.08 -16.82
N TYR A 215 8.71 5.35 -16.43
CA TYR A 215 7.75 6.36 -16.90
C TYR A 215 8.24 7.14 -18.13
N ALA A 216 9.56 7.18 -18.39
CA ALA A 216 10.10 7.75 -19.62
C ALA A 216 10.00 6.80 -20.82
N ASP A 217 10.04 5.49 -20.58
CA ASP A 217 9.88 4.44 -21.59
C ASP A 217 8.53 3.72 -21.38
N ALA A 218 7.55 3.98 -22.24
CA ALA A 218 6.12 3.74 -22.03
C ALA A 218 5.63 2.26 -21.92
N ASP A 219 6.36 1.33 -21.32
CA ASP A 219 5.99 -0.10 -21.28
C ASP A 219 6.52 -0.91 -20.06
N ALA A 220 7.07 -0.28 -19.01
CA ALA A 220 7.69 -1.02 -17.89
C ALA A 220 6.80 -1.08 -16.62
N ASP A 221 5.75 -1.91 -16.67
CA ASP A 221 4.82 -2.22 -15.57
C ASP A 221 5.46 -2.87 -14.31
N ALA A 222 6.78 -3.10 -14.29
CA ALA A 222 7.45 -3.86 -13.23
C ALA A 222 8.22 -2.99 -12.21
N ASP A 223 8.55 -1.75 -12.57
CA ASP A 223 9.54 -0.92 -11.88
C ASP A 223 8.91 0.30 -11.17
N ALA A 224 7.61 0.52 -11.37
CA ALA A 224 6.84 1.55 -10.67
C ALA A 224 6.27 1.07 -9.30
N ASP A 225 6.49 -0.21 -8.99
CA ASP A 225 5.89 -0.96 -7.88
C ASP A 225 6.41 -0.57 -6.50
N ALA A 226 7.69 -0.25 -6.37
CA ALA A 226 8.35 -0.14 -5.07
C ALA A 226 8.28 1.28 -4.49
N TYR A 227 8.27 2.31 -5.33
CA TYR A 227 8.12 3.71 -4.90
C TYR A 227 6.75 3.98 -4.23
N ALA A 228 5.66 3.49 -4.85
CA ALA A 228 4.30 3.72 -4.35
C ALA A 228 4.09 3.14 -2.94
N TYR A 229 4.77 2.02 -2.68
CA TYR A 229 4.75 1.32 -1.40
C TYR A 229 5.55 2.07 -0.33
N ALA A 230 6.82 2.39 -0.59
CA ALA A 230 7.73 2.92 0.43
C ALA A 230 7.33 4.32 0.93
N TYR A 231 6.89 5.21 0.02
CA TYR A 231 6.50 6.56 0.39
C TYR A 231 5.20 6.60 1.23
N ALA A 232 4.21 5.77 0.88
CA ALA A 232 2.98 5.65 1.66
C ALA A 232 3.24 4.99 3.03
N TYR A 233 4.18 4.05 3.10
CA TYR A 233 4.62 3.41 4.33
C TYR A 233 5.12 4.42 5.36
N ALA A 234 6.15 5.19 5.00
CA ALA A 234 6.81 6.12 5.92
C ALA A 234 5.82 7.07 6.62
N TYR A 235 4.82 7.59 5.90
CA TYR A 235 3.83 8.50 6.45
C TYR A 235 2.70 7.85 7.23
N ALA A 236 2.28 6.65 6.83
CA ALA A 236 1.31 5.90 7.61
C ALA A 236 1.90 5.44 8.96
N TYR A 237 3.20 5.18 8.98
CA TYR A 237 3.95 4.71 10.15
C TYR A 237 4.55 5.82 10.99
N ALA A 238 4.46 7.06 10.51
CA ALA A 238 4.69 8.21 11.34
C ALA A 238 3.64 8.25 12.48
N TYR A 239 4.06 8.49 13.72
CA TYR A 239 3.32 8.56 14.99
C TYR A 239 3.04 7.23 15.71
N ALA A 240 2.46 7.33 16.92
CA ALA A 240 2.05 6.23 17.77
C ALA A 240 1.04 5.27 17.10
N TYR A 241 1.07 4.00 17.54
CA TYR A 241 0.33 2.87 16.96
C TYR A 241 -1.14 3.16 16.61
N ALA A 242 -1.91 3.76 17.52
CA ALA A 242 -3.33 4.07 17.29
C ALA A 242 -3.54 5.02 16.10
N THR A 243 -2.61 5.95 15.86
CA THR A 243 -2.67 6.84 14.71
C THR A 243 -2.21 6.16 13.43
N ARG A 244 -1.27 5.19 13.52
CA ARG A 244 -0.85 4.36 12.37
C ARG A 244 -2.02 3.58 11.79
N VAL A 245 -2.77 2.88 12.63
CA VAL A 245 -3.93 2.07 12.21
C VAL A 245 -5.02 2.92 11.54
N ALA A 246 -5.32 4.10 12.11
CA ALA A 246 -6.30 5.02 11.53
C ALA A 246 -5.86 5.59 10.17
N ARG A 247 -4.57 5.90 10.02
CA ARG A 247 -4.01 6.38 8.75
C ARG A 247 -3.96 5.29 7.71
N MET A 248 -3.62 4.07 8.12
CA MET A 248 -3.65 2.92 7.21
C MET A 248 -5.04 2.67 6.65
N LYS A 249 -6.07 2.77 7.50
CA LYS A 249 -7.45 2.75 7.05
C LYS A 249 -7.74 3.84 6.02
N ALA A 250 -7.37 5.09 6.30
CA ALA A 250 -7.60 6.20 5.37
C ALA A 250 -6.94 5.97 4.00
N LEU A 251 -5.70 5.47 3.99
CA LEU A 251 -4.98 5.14 2.76
C LEU A 251 -5.62 3.98 1.98
N ALA A 252 -5.99 2.90 2.68
CA ALA A 252 -6.60 1.72 2.06
C ALA A 252 -7.95 2.03 1.42
N PHE A 253 -8.83 2.75 2.13
CA PHE A 253 -10.11 3.16 1.57
C PHE A 253 -9.94 4.26 0.51
N GLY A 254 -8.93 5.11 0.61
CA GLY A 254 -8.58 6.06 -0.47
C GLY A 254 -8.24 5.36 -1.79
N MET A 255 -7.56 4.21 -1.75
CA MET A 255 -7.32 3.39 -2.95
C MET A 255 -8.64 2.90 -3.55
N VAL A 256 -9.59 2.46 -2.71
CA VAL A 256 -10.93 2.04 -3.16
C VAL A 256 -11.67 3.20 -3.82
N GLU A 257 -11.61 4.41 -3.27
CA GLU A 257 -12.22 5.60 -3.90
C GLU A 257 -11.57 5.92 -5.26
N CYS A 258 -10.26 5.75 -5.39
CA CYS A 258 -9.56 5.91 -6.66
C CYS A 258 -10.00 4.86 -7.70
N LEU A 259 -10.20 3.60 -7.28
CA LEU A 259 -10.73 2.54 -8.13
C LEU A 259 -12.17 2.85 -8.59
N LYS A 260 -13.04 3.31 -7.67
CA LYS A 260 -14.43 3.73 -7.98
C LYS A 260 -14.48 4.83 -9.03
N ALA A 261 -13.46 5.69 -9.06
CA ALA A 261 -13.39 6.80 -10.00
C ALA A 261 -12.92 6.39 -11.41
N VAL A 262 -12.48 5.15 -11.61
CA VAL A 262 -12.19 4.59 -12.95
C VAL A 262 -13.50 4.24 -13.66
N PRO A 263 -13.74 4.76 -14.88
CA PRO A 263 -14.92 4.41 -15.67
C PRO A 263 -15.01 2.90 -15.91
N THR A 264 -16.21 2.34 -15.79
CA THR A 264 -16.44 0.92 -16.07
C THR A 264 -16.12 0.63 -17.55
N PRO A 265 -15.45 -0.49 -17.87
CA PRO A 265 -14.99 -0.78 -19.24
C PRO A 265 -16.03 -0.82 -20.37
N GLU A 266 -17.35 -0.69 -20.14
CA GLU A 266 -18.36 -0.70 -21.22
C GLU A 266 -19.51 0.30 -21.03
N ALA A 267 -19.42 1.39 -21.79
CA ALA A 267 -20.46 1.84 -22.72
C ALA A 267 -19.75 2.48 -23.94
N ALA A 268 -19.02 1.67 -24.71
CA ALA A 268 -18.42 2.03 -26.00
C ALA A 268 -18.63 0.88 -26.99
#